data_AF-A0A8D9ARK6-F1
#
_entry.id   AF-A0A8D9ARK6-F1
#
_cell.length_a   1.000
_cell.length_b   1.000
_cell.length_c   1.000
_cell.angle_alpha   90.00
_cell.angle_beta   90.00
_cell.angle_gamma   90.00
#
_symmetry.space_group_name_H-M   'P 1'
#
loop_
_entity.id
_entity.type
_entity.pdbx_description
1 polymer ?
#
loop_
_entity_poly.entity_id
_entity_poly.type
_entity_poly.pdbx_seq_one_letter_code
_entity_poly.pdbx_strand_id
1 'polypeptide(L)'
;MAPGKKFTPEELIQNEDFLNDLVEKIASKITVALELKIEMLVKKNTSLATENKMLKNRVDELEQYGRRNSVRIFGLPEEPNENAVNTVMKVVKDKLGIQIIKSNIDACHRVGKGTGQKPRAIICKFTSRLIRDDVFFSKKKLAGSNVSIKEDLTRDRMKLYNKVCEKFGFKSVWTLRGNVHLAYKNKKLVFSTEDSFDDWYALEAVNNTDLK
;
A
#
# COMPACT_ATOMS: atom_id res chain seq x y z
N MET A 1 -54.63 48.61 31.87
CA MET A 1 -53.88 47.35 31.67
C MET A 1 -53.48 46.83 33.04
N ALA A 2 -54.01 45.68 33.47
CA ALA A 2 -53.65 45.08 34.75
C ALA A 2 -52.19 44.57 34.67
N PRO A 3 -51.35 44.79 35.71
CA PRO A 3 -50.01 44.20 35.74
C PRO A 3 -50.16 42.68 35.77
N GLY A 4 -49.55 41.98 34.81
CA GLY A 4 -49.55 40.52 34.75
C GLY A 4 -49.08 39.94 36.09
N LYS A 5 -49.82 38.96 36.61
CA LYS A 5 -49.51 38.28 37.88
C LYS A 5 -48.05 37.79 37.83
N LYS A 6 -47.20 38.35 38.68
CA LYS A 6 -45.81 37.88 38.82
C LYS A 6 -45.83 36.60 39.64
N PHE A 7 -45.45 35.48 39.04
CA PHE A 7 -45.25 34.22 39.74
C PHE A 7 -43.94 34.26 40.51
N THR A 8 -43.96 33.71 41.72
CA THR A 8 -42.75 33.44 42.51
C THR A 8 -41.96 32.27 41.90
N PRO A 9 -40.65 32.16 42.16
CA PRO A 9 -39.86 31.01 41.72
C PRO A 9 -40.44 29.67 42.18
N GLU A 10 -40.99 29.59 43.39
CA GLU A 10 -41.64 28.37 43.88
C GLU A 10 -42.90 28.01 43.08
N GLU A 11 -43.73 29.01 42.73
CA GLU A 11 -44.94 28.79 41.90
C GLU A 11 -44.61 28.36 40.47
N LEU A 12 -43.48 28.82 39.91
CA LEU A 12 -43.02 28.40 38.58
C LEU A 12 -42.51 26.96 38.58
N ILE A 13 -41.84 26.53 39.66
CA ILE A 13 -41.33 25.16 39.80
C ILE A 13 -42.47 24.15 40.00
N GLN A 14 -43.63 24.57 40.53
CA GLN A 14 -44.80 23.71 40.66
C GLN A 14 -45.69 23.69 39.40
N ASN A 15 -45.38 24.52 38.39
CA ASN A 15 -46.14 24.57 37.14
C ASN A 15 -45.59 23.56 36.13
N GLU A 16 -46.30 22.44 35.99
CA GLU A 16 -45.91 21.33 35.11
C GLU A 16 -45.82 21.74 33.63
N ASP A 17 -46.73 22.58 33.13
CA ASP A 17 -46.70 23.07 31.75
C ASP A 17 -45.47 23.93 31.47
N PHE A 18 -45.10 24.80 32.43
CA PHE A 18 -43.90 25.62 32.33
C PHE A 18 -42.64 24.77 32.35
N LEU A 19 -42.57 23.76 33.23
CA LEU A 19 -41.43 22.84 33.29
C LEU A 19 -41.31 22.00 32.02
N ASN A 20 -42.41 21.51 31.47
CA ASN A 20 -42.42 20.73 30.23
C ASN A 20 -41.95 21.57 29.03
N ASP A 21 -42.46 22.79 28.87
CA ASP A 21 -42.03 23.72 27.81
C ASP A 21 -40.53 24.08 27.96
N LEU A 22 -40.06 24.28 29.19
CA LEU A 22 -38.64 24.54 29.45
C LEU A 22 -37.77 23.33 29.11
N VAL A 23 -38.17 22.12 29.51
CA VAL A 23 -37.47 20.87 29.19
C VAL A 23 -37.43 20.63 27.69
N GLU A 24 -38.54 20.83 26.97
CA GLU A 24 -38.61 20.67 25.52
C GLU A 24 -37.70 21.67 24.80
N LYS A 25 -37.68 22.93 25.25
CA LYS A 25 -36.77 23.97 24.71
C LYS A 25 -35.30 23.67 24.98
N ILE A 26 -34.97 23.11 26.14
CA ILE A 26 -33.59 22.70 26.45
C ILE A 26 -33.21 21.48 25.62
N ALA A 27 -34.06 20.46 25.57
CA ALA A 27 -33.84 19.23 24.81
C ALA A 27 -33.64 19.52 23.33
N SER A 28 -34.52 20.31 22.72
CA SER A 28 -34.39 20.71 21.30
C SER A 28 -33.08 21.46 21.03
N LYS A 29 -32.69 22.41 21.88
CA LYS A 29 -31.40 23.11 21.74
C LYS A 29 -30.21 22.16 21.86
N ILE A 30 -30.25 21.21 22.79
CA ILE A 30 -29.20 20.19 22.96
C ILE A 30 -29.15 19.30 21.72
N THR A 31 -30.28 18.79 21.24
CA THR A 31 -30.36 17.93 20.06
C THR A 31 -29.75 18.61 18.84
N VAL A 32 -30.15 19.85 18.55
CA VAL A 32 -29.60 20.61 17.41
C VAL A 32 -28.09 20.83 17.57
N ALA A 33 -27.62 21.19 18.77
CA ALA A 33 -26.18 21.39 19.02
C ALA A 33 -25.38 20.09 18.85
N LEU A 34 -25.94 18.95 19.28
CA LEU A 34 -25.32 17.64 19.13
C LEU A 34 -25.29 17.18 17.67
N GLU A 35 -26.38 17.36 16.92
CA GLU A 35 -26.46 17.03 15.50
C GLU A 35 -25.42 17.80 14.69
N LEU A 36 -25.32 19.13 14.91
CA LEU A 36 -24.30 19.96 14.27
C LEU A 36 -22.89 19.50 14.64
N LYS A 37 -22.65 19.14 15.91
CA LYS A 37 -21.34 18.67 16.35
C LYS A 37 -20.99 17.33 15.71
N ILE A 38 -21.95 16.41 15.62
CA ILE A 38 -21.79 15.11 14.95
C ILE A 38 -21.45 15.32 13.48
N GLU A 39 -22.20 16.17 12.77
CA GLU A 39 -21.95 16.47 11.36
C GLU A 39 -20.53 17.04 11.15
N MET A 40 -20.12 17.99 11.99
CA MET A 40 -18.76 18.55 11.94
C MET A 40 -17.68 17.50 12.20
N LEU A 41 -17.89 16.61 13.18
CA LEU A 41 -16.95 15.54 13.50
C LEU A 41 -16.87 14.51 12.37
N VAL A 42 -17.99 14.16 11.74
CA VAL A 42 -18.04 13.27 10.58
C VAL A 42 -17.27 13.89 9.41
N LYS A 43 -17.53 15.16 9.08
CA LYS A 43 -16.79 15.87 8.02
C LYS A 43 -15.28 15.88 8.27
N LYS A 44 -14.87 16.21 9.50
CA LYS A 44 -13.45 16.23 9.88
C LYS A 44 -12.83 14.83 9.80
N ASN A 45 -13.53 13.80 10.26
CA ASN A 45 -13.05 12.43 10.22
C ASN A 45 -12.86 11.92 8.77
N THR A 46 -13.82 12.19 7.89
CA THR A 46 -13.73 11.84 6.47
C THR A 46 -12.56 12.57 5.79
N SER A 47 -12.38 13.86 6.09
CA SER A 47 -11.25 14.64 5.58
C SER A 47 -9.90 14.07 6.06
N LEU A 48 -9.75 13.81 7.36
CA LEU A 48 -8.52 13.23 7.93
C LEU A 48 -8.24 11.83 7.41
N ALA A 49 -9.26 10.98 7.25
CA ALA A 49 -9.11 9.65 6.67
C ALA A 49 -8.59 9.73 5.23
N THR A 50 -9.10 10.68 4.45
CA THR A 50 -8.66 10.90 3.07
C THR A 50 -7.22 11.39 3.02
N GLU A 51 -6.85 12.38 3.84
CA GLU A 51 -5.48 12.89 3.92
C GLU A 51 -4.49 11.81 4.38
N ASN A 52 -4.84 11.03 5.40
CA ASN A 52 -4.02 9.92 5.89
C ASN A 52 -3.80 8.87 4.80
N LYS A 53 -4.83 8.54 4.02
CA LYS A 53 -4.70 7.67 2.84
C LYS A 53 -3.72 8.24 1.81
N MET A 54 -3.83 9.53 1.48
CA MET A 54 -2.91 10.20 0.55
C MET A 54 -1.46 10.18 1.08
N LEU A 55 -1.25 10.46 2.37
CA LEU A 55 0.06 10.43 3.00
C LEU A 55 0.68 9.04 2.99
N LYS A 56 -0.09 8.00 3.32
CA LYS A 56 0.37 6.60 3.23
C LYS A 56 0.80 6.23 1.81
N ASN A 57 0.00 6.60 0.81
CA ASN A 57 0.36 6.38 -0.60
C ASN A 57 1.65 7.12 -0.96
N ARG A 58 1.82 8.36 -0.50
CA ARG A 58 3.02 9.15 -0.76
C ARG A 58 4.27 8.56 -0.10
N VAL A 59 4.15 8.05 1.11
CA VAL A 59 5.23 7.35 1.81
C VAL A 59 5.64 6.09 1.05
N ASP A 60 4.68 5.26 0.61
CA ASP A 60 4.98 4.08 -0.21
C ASP A 60 5.70 4.45 -1.53
N GLU A 61 5.24 5.50 -2.21
CA GLU A 61 5.88 5.97 -3.44
C GLU A 61 7.34 6.37 -3.23
N LEU A 62 7.62 7.11 -2.16
CA LEU A 62 8.98 7.55 -1.81
C LEU A 62 9.86 6.37 -1.42
N GLU A 63 9.33 5.43 -0.62
CA GLU A 63 10.04 4.22 -0.25
C GLU A 63 10.35 3.36 -1.49
N GLN A 64 9.36 3.15 -2.37
CA GLN A 64 9.55 2.40 -3.60
C GLN A 64 10.53 3.11 -4.54
N TYR A 65 10.51 4.45 -4.59
CA TYR A 65 11.49 5.23 -5.35
C TYR A 65 12.92 4.93 -4.87
N GLY A 66 13.15 4.90 -3.56
CA GLY A 66 14.44 4.52 -2.97
C GLY A 66 14.88 3.09 -3.29
N ARG A 67 13.93 2.18 -3.54
CA ARG A 67 14.17 0.78 -3.91
C ARG A 67 14.34 0.55 -5.41
N ARG A 68 14.18 1.56 -6.27
CA ARG A 68 14.24 1.41 -7.75
C ARG A 68 15.58 0.91 -8.29
N ASN A 69 16.66 1.05 -7.54
CA ASN A 69 17.96 0.51 -7.94
C ASN A 69 18.25 -0.84 -7.28
N SER A 70 17.28 -1.43 -6.60
CA SER A 70 17.44 -2.68 -5.87
C SER A 70 16.73 -3.84 -6.56
N VAL A 71 17.37 -5.00 -6.52
CA VAL A 71 16.78 -6.28 -6.88
C VAL A 71 16.85 -7.24 -5.71
N ARG A 72 15.89 -8.17 -5.65
CA ARG A 72 15.97 -9.34 -4.78
C ARG A 72 16.38 -10.56 -5.57
N ILE A 73 17.39 -11.26 -5.07
CA ILE A 73 17.94 -12.48 -5.67
C ILE A 73 17.64 -13.63 -4.72
N PHE A 74 16.99 -14.67 -5.22
CA PHE A 74 16.60 -15.85 -4.46
C PHE A 74 17.36 -17.08 -4.94
N GLY A 75 17.51 -18.08 -4.06
CA GLY A 75 18.04 -19.40 -4.41
C GLY A 75 19.56 -19.49 -4.51
N LEU A 76 20.28 -18.47 -4.04
CA LEU A 76 21.73 -18.54 -3.87
C LEU A 76 22.06 -19.25 -2.55
N PRO A 77 22.86 -20.33 -2.55
CA PRO A 77 23.29 -21.01 -1.32
C PRO A 77 23.93 -20.04 -0.33
N GLU A 78 23.73 -20.27 0.97
CA GLU A 78 24.38 -19.50 2.03
C GLU A 78 25.64 -20.23 2.49
N GLU A 79 26.75 -19.50 2.57
CA GLU A 79 28.03 -20.02 3.05
C GLU A 79 28.43 -19.32 4.35
N PRO A 80 29.10 -20.00 5.29
CA PRO A 80 29.73 -19.35 6.43
C PRO A 80 30.68 -18.24 5.95
N ASN A 81 30.62 -17.07 6.58
CA ASN A 81 31.43 -15.89 6.21
C ASN A 81 31.25 -15.43 4.75
N GLU A 82 30.05 -15.65 4.17
CA GLU A 82 29.73 -15.23 2.81
C GLU A 82 29.96 -13.72 2.59
N ASN A 83 30.61 -13.39 1.49
CA ASN A 83 30.61 -12.04 0.93
C ASN A 83 29.52 -11.90 -0.14
N ALA A 84 28.37 -11.35 0.24
CA ALA A 84 27.20 -11.21 -0.64
C ALA A 84 27.52 -10.44 -1.94
N VAL A 85 28.40 -9.44 -1.88
CA VAL A 85 28.84 -8.68 -3.06
C VAL A 85 29.53 -9.61 -4.06
N ASN A 86 30.51 -10.39 -3.61
CA ASN A 86 31.24 -11.34 -4.47
C ASN A 86 30.31 -12.42 -5.02
N THR A 87 29.38 -12.96 -4.20
CA THR A 87 28.39 -13.95 -4.65
C THR A 87 27.55 -13.39 -5.79
N VAL A 88 27.01 -12.17 -5.64
CA VAL A 88 26.19 -11.53 -6.68
C VAL A 88 27.01 -11.24 -7.93
N MET A 89 28.21 -10.68 -7.80
CA MET A 89 29.09 -10.42 -8.95
C MET A 89 29.39 -11.69 -9.74
N LYS A 90 29.70 -12.80 -9.05
CA LYS A 90 29.95 -14.10 -9.68
C LYS A 90 28.72 -14.60 -10.44
N VAL A 91 27.55 -14.59 -9.81
CA VAL A 91 26.31 -15.07 -10.44
C VAL A 91 25.91 -14.21 -11.64
N VAL A 92 26.02 -12.90 -11.53
CA VAL A 92 25.72 -11.97 -12.63
C VAL A 92 26.67 -12.20 -13.81
N LYS A 93 27.96 -12.43 -13.55
CA LYS A 93 28.92 -12.80 -14.59
C LYS A 93 28.61 -14.16 -15.21
N ASP A 94 28.57 -15.20 -14.39
CA ASP A 94 28.53 -16.60 -14.85
C ASP A 94 27.18 -16.98 -15.48
N LYS A 95 26.07 -16.42 -14.98
CA LYS A 95 24.72 -16.78 -15.42
C LYS A 95 24.07 -15.75 -16.35
N LEU A 96 24.42 -14.47 -16.22
CA LEU A 96 23.83 -13.42 -17.06
C LEU A 96 24.79 -12.93 -18.14
N GLY A 97 26.09 -13.21 -18.04
CA GLY A 97 27.11 -12.72 -18.97
C GLY A 97 27.36 -11.22 -18.83
N ILE A 98 27.06 -10.63 -17.66
CA ILE A 98 27.23 -9.19 -17.40
C ILE A 98 28.41 -9.02 -16.45
N GLN A 99 29.37 -8.19 -16.83
CA GLN A 99 30.47 -7.83 -15.95
C GLN A 99 30.09 -6.60 -15.14
N ILE A 100 29.98 -6.77 -13.82
CA ILE A 100 29.86 -5.66 -12.86
C ILE A 100 31.10 -5.61 -11.99
N ILE A 101 31.37 -4.45 -11.40
CA ILE A 101 32.46 -4.21 -10.44
C ILE A 101 31.88 -3.73 -9.09
N LYS A 102 32.68 -3.79 -8.02
CA LYS A 102 32.23 -3.43 -6.67
C LYS A 102 31.62 -2.02 -6.59
N SER A 103 32.17 -1.03 -7.30
CA SER A 103 31.62 0.35 -7.33
C SER A 103 30.27 0.47 -8.05
N ASN A 104 29.79 -0.58 -8.71
CA ASN A 104 28.42 -0.62 -9.22
C ASN A 104 27.39 -1.00 -8.16
N ILE A 105 27.83 -1.46 -6.97
CA ILE A 105 26.97 -1.92 -5.89
C ILE A 105 27.06 -0.92 -4.73
N ASP A 106 25.90 -0.37 -4.37
CA ASP A 106 25.72 0.55 -3.24
C ASP A 106 25.57 -0.22 -1.93
N ALA A 107 24.73 -1.27 -1.93
CA ALA A 107 24.53 -2.13 -0.77
C ALA A 107 24.17 -3.55 -1.22
N CYS A 108 24.70 -4.57 -0.53
CA CYS A 108 24.36 -5.96 -0.83
C CYS A 108 24.40 -6.81 0.44
N HIS A 109 23.27 -7.43 0.81
CA HIS A 109 23.16 -8.22 2.03
C HIS A 109 21.99 -9.21 1.98
N ARG A 110 22.08 -10.28 2.79
CA ARG A 110 21.00 -11.25 3.00
C ARG A 110 19.85 -10.62 3.79
N VAL A 111 18.61 -11.01 3.48
CA VAL A 111 17.41 -10.50 4.14
C VAL A 111 16.43 -11.61 4.51
N GLY A 112 15.70 -11.38 5.61
CA GLY A 112 14.75 -12.34 6.17
C GLY A 112 15.36 -13.22 7.26
N LYS A 113 14.50 -13.97 7.96
CA LYS A 113 14.92 -14.92 8.98
C LYS A 113 15.38 -16.22 8.32
N GLY A 114 16.51 -16.76 8.75
CA GLY A 114 16.98 -18.07 8.30
C GLY A 114 16.11 -19.16 8.91
N THR A 115 15.45 -19.96 8.07
CA THR A 115 14.62 -21.09 8.52
C THR A 115 15.29 -22.44 8.33
N GLY A 116 16.52 -22.47 7.78
CA GLY A 116 17.27 -23.68 7.47
C GLY A 116 16.75 -24.46 6.24
N GLN A 117 15.50 -24.27 5.83
CA GLN A 117 14.90 -24.98 4.70
C GLN A 117 15.23 -24.37 3.34
N LYS A 118 15.35 -23.04 3.27
CA LYS A 118 15.64 -22.30 2.04
C LYS A 118 16.65 -21.19 2.31
N PRO A 119 17.60 -20.96 1.38
CA PRO A 119 18.50 -19.82 1.49
C PRO A 119 17.72 -18.50 1.52
N ARG A 120 18.12 -17.57 2.39
CA ARG A 120 17.61 -16.20 2.48
C ARG A 120 17.88 -15.46 1.17
N ALA A 121 16.99 -14.54 0.81
CA ALA A 121 17.20 -13.71 -0.36
C ALA A 121 18.36 -12.72 -0.14
N ILE A 122 19.02 -12.30 -1.20
CA ILE A 122 19.94 -11.15 -1.19
C ILE A 122 19.20 -9.94 -1.75
N ILE A 123 19.24 -8.81 -1.05
CA ILE A 123 18.99 -7.50 -1.68
C ILE A 123 20.31 -6.99 -2.21
N CYS A 124 20.35 -6.64 -3.49
CA CYS A 124 21.47 -5.94 -4.11
C CYS A 124 20.96 -4.61 -4.68
N LYS A 125 21.44 -3.51 -4.10
CA LYS A 125 21.20 -2.14 -4.56
C LYS A 125 22.39 -1.70 -5.40
N PHE A 126 22.10 -1.27 -6.63
CA PHE A 126 23.10 -0.74 -7.54
C PHE A 126 23.23 0.78 -7.40
N THR A 127 24.40 1.31 -7.74
CA THR A 127 24.64 2.76 -7.80
C THR A 127 23.93 3.40 -8.99
N SER A 128 23.67 2.63 -10.05
CA SER A 128 22.97 3.08 -11.26
C SER A 128 21.76 2.22 -11.58
N ARG A 129 20.66 2.89 -11.95
CA ARG A 129 19.46 2.23 -12.45
C ARG A 129 19.71 1.47 -13.75
N LEU A 130 20.61 1.94 -14.61
CA LEU A 130 20.92 1.30 -15.89
C LEU A 130 21.51 -0.10 -15.66
N ILE A 131 22.49 -0.21 -14.77
CA ILE A 131 23.11 -1.48 -14.38
C ILE A 131 22.07 -2.43 -13.76
N ARG A 132 21.21 -1.89 -12.89
CA ARG A 132 20.10 -2.65 -12.33
C ARG A 132 19.21 -3.21 -13.43
N ASP A 133 18.79 -2.37 -14.36
CA ASP A 133 17.87 -2.72 -15.44
C ASP A 133 18.52 -3.80 -16.35
N ASP A 134 19.80 -3.68 -16.70
CA ASP A 134 20.54 -4.69 -17.46
C ASP A 134 20.54 -6.07 -16.79
N VAL A 135 20.81 -6.09 -15.47
CA VAL A 135 20.76 -7.32 -14.65
C VAL A 135 19.34 -7.87 -14.58
N PHE A 136 18.36 -7.00 -14.30
CA PHE A 136 16.97 -7.42 -14.10
C PHE A 136 16.34 -7.97 -15.38
N PHE A 137 16.54 -7.33 -16.53
CA PHE A 137 15.97 -7.79 -17.80
C PHE A 137 16.71 -9.02 -18.37
N SER A 138 17.96 -9.25 -17.96
CA SER A 138 18.70 -10.46 -18.30
C SER A 138 18.26 -11.71 -17.51
N LYS A 139 17.40 -11.57 -16.49
CA LYS A 139 16.96 -12.68 -15.62
C LYS A 139 16.38 -13.89 -16.33
N LYS A 140 15.89 -13.73 -17.57
CA LYS A 140 15.41 -14.86 -18.41
C LYS A 140 16.49 -15.91 -18.66
N LYS A 141 17.77 -15.53 -18.61
CA LYS A 141 18.93 -16.45 -18.71
C LYS A 141 19.06 -17.40 -17.50
N LEU A 142 18.33 -17.13 -16.40
CA LEU A 142 18.29 -17.98 -15.22
C LEU A 142 17.25 -19.10 -15.30
N ALA A 143 16.47 -19.17 -16.39
CA ALA A 143 15.49 -20.24 -16.59
C ALA A 143 16.16 -21.62 -16.48
N GLY A 144 15.53 -22.53 -15.73
CA GLY A 144 16.09 -23.86 -15.44
C GLY A 144 17.13 -23.90 -14.31
N SER A 145 17.51 -22.75 -13.74
CA SER A 145 18.33 -22.70 -12.52
C SER A 145 17.47 -22.53 -11.27
N ASN A 146 18.07 -22.76 -10.10
CA ASN A 146 17.44 -22.48 -8.80
C ASN A 146 17.43 -20.98 -8.44
N VAL A 147 18.02 -20.12 -9.28
CA VAL A 147 18.18 -18.69 -9.01
C VAL A 147 17.06 -17.89 -9.68
N SER A 148 16.47 -16.93 -8.96
CA SER A 148 15.52 -15.99 -9.55
C SER A 148 15.79 -14.56 -9.09
N ILE A 149 15.51 -13.60 -9.97
CA ILE A 149 15.67 -12.16 -9.72
C ILE A 149 14.29 -11.49 -9.83
N LYS A 150 13.94 -10.72 -8.81
CA LYS A 150 12.70 -9.93 -8.72
C LYS A 150 13.02 -8.47 -8.38
N GLU A 151 12.10 -7.55 -8.65
CA GLU A 151 12.24 -6.18 -8.14
C GLU A 151 12.15 -6.19 -6.62
N ASP A 152 12.86 -5.28 -5.96
CA ASP A 152 12.64 -5.04 -4.54
C ASP A 152 11.42 -4.13 -4.35
N LEU A 153 10.28 -4.75 -4.08
CA LEU A 153 9.04 -4.04 -3.81
C LEU A 153 8.93 -3.64 -2.32
N THR A 154 8.20 -2.56 -2.05
CA THR A 154 7.65 -2.29 -0.72
C THR A 154 6.69 -3.40 -0.32
N ARG A 155 6.37 -3.45 0.98
CA ARG A 155 5.45 -4.46 1.51
C ARG A 155 4.09 -4.38 0.83
N ASP A 156 3.55 -3.18 0.67
CA ASP A 156 2.20 -2.99 0.16
C ASP A 156 2.12 -3.26 -1.36
N ARG A 157 3.16 -2.91 -2.13
CA ARG A 157 3.25 -3.30 -3.55
C ARG A 157 3.42 -4.80 -3.74
N MET A 158 4.12 -5.48 -2.83
CA MET A 158 4.22 -6.95 -2.85
C MET A 158 2.88 -7.60 -2.52
N LYS A 159 2.11 -7.07 -1.56
CA LYS A 159 0.74 -7.54 -1.28
C LYS A 159 -0.16 -7.36 -2.50
N LEU A 160 -0.16 -6.17 -3.10
CA LEU A 160 -0.87 -5.89 -4.35
C LEU A 160 -0.48 -6.90 -5.43
N TYR A 161 0.82 -7.11 -5.69
CA TYR A 161 1.28 -8.09 -6.68
C TYR A 161 0.70 -9.49 -6.43
N ASN A 162 0.75 -9.97 -5.18
CA ASN A 162 0.22 -11.28 -4.82
C ASN A 162 -1.30 -11.36 -5.03
N LYS A 163 -2.04 -10.33 -4.60
CA LYS A 163 -3.50 -10.22 -4.76
C LYS A 163 -3.92 -10.26 -6.24
N VAL A 164 -3.22 -9.52 -7.11
CA VAL A 164 -3.49 -9.54 -8.55
C VAL A 164 -3.11 -10.90 -9.15
N CYS A 165 -1.99 -11.50 -8.74
CA CYS A 165 -1.59 -12.84 -9.19
C CYS A 165 -2.60 -13.93 -8.79
N GLU A 166 -3.17 -13.86 -7.59
CA GLU A 166 -4.17 -14.79 -7.11
C GLU A 166 -5.45 -14.73 -7.97
N LYS A 167 -5.86 -13.53 -8.37
CA LYS A 167 -7.05 -13.31 -9.20
C LYS A 167 -6.86 -13.64 -10.68
N PHE A 168 -5.71 -13.32 -11.27
CA PHE A 168 -5.51 -13.36 -12.73
C PHE A 168 -4.42 -14.33 -13.21
N GLY A 169 -3.70 -14.95 -12.28
CA GLY A 169 -2.58 -15.85 -12.56
C GLY A 169 -1.26 -15.12 -12.84
N PHE A 170 -0.16 -15.71 -12.36
CA PHE A 170 1.20 -15.14 -12.46
C PHE A 170 1.70 -14.92 -13.89
N LYS A 171 1.10 -15.56 -14.91
CA LYS A 171 1.50 -15.37 -16.31
C LYS A 171 1.03 -14.03 -16.87
N SER A 172 -0.05 -13.48 -16.33
CA SER A 172 -0.67 -12.23 -16.77
C SER A 172 -0.19 -11.01 -15.99
N VAL A 173 0.60 -11.23 -14.92
CA VAL A 173 0.98 -10.21 -13.95
C VAL A 173 2.50 -10.10 -13.88
N TRP A 174 3.02 -8.88 -13.95
CA TRP A 174 4.44 -8.62 -13.78
C TRP A 174 4.67 -7.31 -13.05
N THR A 175 5.91 -7.09 -12.61
CA THR A 175 6.32 -5.83 -12.00
C THR A 175 7.25 -5.10 -12.96
N LEU A 176 7.11 -3.77 -13.01
CA LEU A 176 8.07 -2.93 -13.71
C LEU A 176 8.14 -1.57 -13.03
N ARG A 177 9.36 -1.14 -12.68
CA ARG A 177 9.64 0.15 -12.04
C ARG A 177 8.88 0.31 -10.71
N GLY A 178 8.68 -0.81 -10.03
CA GLY A 178 7.94 -0.90 -8.77
C GLY A 178 6.42 -0.98 -8.93
N ASN A 179 5.85 -0.79 -10.10
CA ASN A 179 4.40 -0.90 -10.29
C ASN A 179 3.99 -2.32 -10.67
N VAL A 180 2.75 -2.70 -10.34
CA VAL A 180 2.15 -3.98 -10.72
C VAL A 180 1.40 -3.78 -12.02
N HIS A 181 1.73 -4.60 -13.02
CA HIS A 181 1.11 -4.58 -14.33
C HIS A 181 0.27 -5.83 -14.53
N LEU A 182 -0.87 -5.67 -15.19
CA LEU A 182 -1.80 -6.75 -15.55
C LEU A 182 -2.09 -6.70 -17.05
N ALA A 183 -1.87 -7.82 -17.75
CA ALA A 183 -2.42 -8.05 -19.08
C ALA A 183 -3.84 -8.61 -18.95
N TYR A 184 -4.83 -7.89 -19.45
CA TYR A 184 -6.24 -8.27 -19.36
C TYR A 184 -7.02 -7.77 -20.58
N LYS A 185 -7.73 -8.67 -21.27
CA LYS A 185 -8.55 -8.35 -22.48
C LYS A 185 -7.82 -7.44 -23.49
N ASN A 186 -6.60 -7.84 -23.89
CA ASN A 186 -5.72 -7.06 -24.80
C ASN A 186 -5.29 -5.68 -24.29
N LYS A 187 -5.59 -5.32 -23.05
CA LYS A 187 -5.13 -4.09 -22.39
C LYS A 187 -4.00 -4.41 -21.40
N LYS A 188 -3.15 -3.41 -21.15
CA LYS A 188 -2.15 -3.42 -20.08
C LYS A 188 -2.54 -2.40 -19.04
N LEU A 189 -2.85 -2.88 -17.85
CA LEU A 189 -3.25 -2.06 -16.71
C LEU A 189 -2.07 -1.91 -15.76
N VAL A 190 -2.05 -0.84 -14.99
CA VAL A 190 -0.96 -0.50 -14.06
C VAL A 190 -1.56 -0.06 -12.74
N PHE A 191 -1.07 -0.65 -11.66
CA PHE A 191 -1.51 -0.38 -10.30
C PHE A 191 -0.30 -0.12 -9.41
N SER A 192 -0.40 0.89 -8.55
CA SER A 192 0.60 1.19 -7.52
C SER A 192 0.05 0.97 -6.10
N THR A 193 -1.27 0.89 -5.94
CA THR A 193 -1.95 0.68 -4.65
C THR A 193 -3.05 -0.37 -4.77
N GLU A 194 -3.39 -1.04 -3.66
CA GLU A 194 -4.51 -1.97 -3.60
C GLU A 194 -5.85 -1.30 -3.94
N ASP A 195 -6.09 -0.10 -3.40
CA ASP A 195 -7.30 0.67 -3.69
C ASP A 195 -7.49 0.93 -5.19
N SER A 196 -6.42 1.33 -5.91
CA SER A 196 -6.50 1.58 -7.36
C SER A 196 -6.88 0.32 -8.16
N PHE A 197 -6.49 -0.85 -7.66
CA PHE A 197 -6.85 -2.13 -8.25
C PHE A 197 -8.27 -2.53 -7.88
N ASP A 198 -8.67 -2.37 -6.62
CA ASP A 198 -10.01 -2.72 -6.13
C ASP A 198 -11.10 -1.86 -6.78
N ASP A 199 -10.86 -0.55 -6.91
CA ASP A 199 -11.76 0.38 -7.60
C ASP A 199 -11.97 -0.04 -9.06
N TRP A 200 -10.88 -0.35 -9.78
CA TRP A 200 -10.96 -0.85 -11.16
C TRP A 200 -11.68 -2.20 -11.23
N TYR A 201 -11.35 -3.12 -10.33
CA TYR A 201 -11.89 -4.48 -10.34
C TYR A 201 -13.39 -4.50 -10.05
N ALA A 202 -13.87 -3.64 -9.15
CA ALA A 202 -15.30 -3.47 -8.88
C ALA A 202 -16.06 -2.97 -10.12
N LEU A 203 -15.52 -1.95 -10.80
CA LEU A 203 -16.11 -1.43 -12.04
C LEU A 203 -16.12 -2.48 -13.17
N GLU A 204 -15.03 -3.24 -13.31
CA GLU A 204 -14.95 -4.31 -14.31
C GLU A 204 -15.93 -5.45 -14.00
N ALA A 205 -16.17 -5.77 -12.73
CA ALA A 205 -17.16 -6.78 -12.35
C ALA A 205 -18.56 -6.36 -12.80
N VAL A 206 -18.96 -5.11 -12.53
CA VAL A 206 -20.27 -4.56 -12.95
C VAL A 206 -20.43 -4.65 -14.46
N ASN A 207 -19.45 -4.15 -15.22
CA ASN A 207 -19.49 -4.12 -16.70
C ASN A 207 -19.55 -5.52 -17.35
N ASN A 208 -19.12 -6.59 -16.65
CA ASN A 208 -19.25 -7.96 -17.14
C ASN A 208 -20.59 -8.61 -16.79
N THR A 209 -21.35 -8.06 -15.85
CA THR A 209 -22.70 -8.52 -15.49
C THR A 209 -23.77 -8.00 -16.45
N ASP A 210 -23.57 -6.83 -17.05
CA ASP A 210 -24.52 -6.19 -18.00
C ASP A 210 -24.47 -6.78 -19.43
N LEU A 211 -23.75 -7.89 -19.63
CA LEU A 211 -23.61 -8.61 -20.90
C LEU A 211 -24.25 -10.01 -20.87
N LYS A 212 -25.15 -10.29 -19.91
CA LYS A 212 -25.95 -11.52 -19.84
C LYS A 212 -27.42 -11.25 -20.07
#